data_AF-A0A7V4QD95-F1
#
_entry.id   AF-A0A7V4QD95-F1
#
_cell.length_a   1.000
_cell.length_b   1.000
_cell.length_c   1.000
_cell.angle_alpha   90.00
_cell.angle_beta   90.00
_cell.angle_gamma   90.00
#
_symmetry.space_group_name_H-M   'P 1'
#
loop_
_entity.id
_entity.type
_entity.pdbx_description
1 polymer ?
#
loop_
_entity_poly.entity_id
_entity_poly.type
_entity_poly.pdbx_seq_one_letter_code
_entity_poly.pdbx_strand_id
1 'polypeptide(L)' 'MAKIDEIKEELNYLKIWLGIIVVTAISLIGWLINNYGQESFVKIFGDIIAIITLTVAIIIVDKKIKAKIKSLRDL' A
#
# COMPACT_ATOMS: atom_id res chain seq x y z
N MET A 1 14.85 -6.18 23.59
CA MET A 1 14.11 -7.15 22.75
C MET A 1 15.13 -7.96 21.97
N ALA A 2 14.88 -9.26 21.74
CA ALA A 2 15.76 -10.00 20.84
C ALA A 2 15.62 -9.39 19.43
N LYS A 3 16.69 -9.40 18.63
CA LYS A 3 16.70 -8.85 17.25
C LYS A 3 15.54 -9.40 16.39
N ILE A 4 15.12 -10.63 16.67
CA ILE A 4 13.97 -11.29 16.03
C ILE A 4 12.65 -10.62 16.40
N ASP A 5 12.46 -10.20 17.65
CA ASP A 5 11.22 -9.58 18.13
C ASP A 5 11.03 -8.19 17.51
N GLU A 6 12.11 -7.41 17.40
CA GLU A 6 12.11 -6.10 16.76
C GLU A 6 11.71 -6.21 15.27
N ILE A 7 12.30 -7.15 14.53
CA ILE A 7 11.96 -7.34 13.10
C ILE A 7 10.50 -7.81 12.94
N LYS A 8 9.99 -8.64 13.86
CA LYS A 8 8.58 -9.07 13.85
C LYS A 8 7.62 -7.90 14.08
N GLU A 9 7.96 -7.00 14.99
CA GLU A 9 7.16 -5.80 15.27
C GLU A 9 7.11 -4.88 14.05
N GLU A 10 8.25 -4.59 13.44
CA GLU A 10 8.32 -3.79 12.21
C GLU A 10 7.53 -4.45 11.06
N LEU A 11 7.59 -5.77 10.94
CA LEU A 11 6.85 -6.51 9.93
C LEU A 11 5.34 -6.40 10.15
N ASN A 12 4.88 -6.45 11.40
CA ASN A 12 3.48 -6.27 11.75
C ASN A 12 3.01 -4.85 11.38
N TYR A 13 3.80 -3.84 11.69
CA TYR A 13 3.53 -2.46 11.32
C TYR A 13 3.43 -2.28 9.79
N LEU A 14 4.37 -2.84 9.02
CA LEU A 14 4.33 -2.78 7.56
C LEU A 14 3.10 -3.48 6.97
N LYS A 15 2.67 -4.61 7.54
CA LYS A 15 1.46 -5.32 7.09
C LYS A 15 0.20 -4.50 7.32
N ILE A 16 0.10 -3.82 8.46
CA ILE A 16 -1.02 -2.91 8.75
C ILE A 16 -1.07 -1.80 7.70
N TRP A 17 0.05 -1.14 7.42
CA TRP A 17 0.12 -0.09 6.41
C TRP A 17 -0.19 -0.60 5.01
N LEU A 18 0.31 -1.77 4.64
CA LEU A 18 -0.02 -2.39 3.36
C LEU A 18 -1.55 -2.59 3.22
N GLY A 19 -2.19 -3.10 4.27
CA GLY A 19 -3.64 -3.27 4.30
C GLY A 19 -4.39 -1.95 4.12
N ILE A 20 -4.00 -0.90 4.85
CA ILE A 20 -4.60 0.44 4.73
C ILE A 20 -4.46 0.96 3.30
N ILE A 21 -3.26 0.91 2.72
CA ILE A 21 -3.00 1.40 1.36
C ILE A 21 -3.84 0.63 0.33
N VAL A 22 -3.96 -0.69 0.46
CA VAL A 22 -4.78 -1.52 -0.43
C VAL A 22 -6.25 -1.15 -0.34
N VAL A 23 -6.80 -0.99 0.87
CA VAL A 23 -8.21 -0.60 1.05
C VAL A 23 -8.46 0.78 0.46
N THR A 24 -7.57 1.76 0.71
CA THR A 24 -7.66 3.09 0.11
C THR A 24 -7.62 3.03 -1.41
N ALA A 25 -6.74 2.23 -2.01
CA ALA A 25 -6.66 2.08 -3.46
C ALA A 25 -7.95 1.49 -4.04
N ILE A 26 -8.52 0.46 -3.41
CA ILE A 26 -9.82 -0.12 -3.81
C ILE A 26 -10.93 0.93 -3.72
N SER A 27 -10.94 1.74 -2.66
CA SER A 27 -11.92 2.82 -2.50
C SER A 27 -11.83 3.87 -3.61
N LEU A 28 -10.63 4.30 -3.99
CA LEU A 28 -10.43 5.25 -5.10
C LEU A 28 -10.84 4.65 -6.45
N ILE A 29 -10.46 3.39 -6.71
CA ILE A 29 -10.91 2.68 -7.93
C ILE A 29 -12.45 2.61 -7.98
N GLY A 30 -13.09 2.28 -6.84
CA GLY A 30 -14.54 2.26 -6.74
C GLY A 30 -15.15 3.65 -6.97
N TRP A 31 -14.54 4.70 -6.43
CA TRP A 31 -14.96 6.08 -6.67
C TRP A 31 -14.86 6.44 -8.16
N LEU A 32 -13.73 6.12 -8.81
CA LEU A 32 -13.50 6.37 -10.24
C LEU A 32 -14.57 5.73 -11.12
N ILE A 33 -14.84 4.44 -10.91
CA ILE A 33 -15.82 3.67 -11.69
C ILE A 33 -17.22 4.28 -11.59
N ASN A 34 -17.60 4.81 -10.42
CA ASN A 34 -18.91 5.40 -10.23
C ASN A 34 -19.03 6.84 -10.76
N ASN A 35 -17.90 7.54 -10.94
CA ASN A 35 -17.89 9.00 -11.16
C ASN A 35 -17.24 9.45 -12.47
N TYR A 36 -16.56 8.56 -13.23
CA TYR A 36 -15.79 8.94 -14.43
C TYR A 36 -16.57 9.72 -15.49
N GLY A 37 -17.88 9.48 -15.61
CA GLY A 37 -18.75 10.15 -16.59
C GLY A 37 -19.50 11.38 -16.05
N GLN A 38 -19.43 11.66 -14.74
CA GLN A 38 -20.23 12.68 -14.07
C GLN A 38 -19.39 13.83 -13.51
N GLU A 39 -18.13 13.54 -13.16
CA GLU A 39 -17.27 14.47 -12.45
C GLU A 39 -16.30 15.23 -13.36
N SER A 40 -15.77 16.34 -12.84
CA SER A 40 -14.81 17.17 -13.58
C SER A 40 -13.53 16.40 -13.92
N PHE A 41 -12.95 16.72 -15.09
CA PHE A 41 -11.70 16.11 -15.56
C PHE A 41 -10.55 16.21 -14.55
N VAL A 42 -10.48 17.33 -13.79
CA VAL A 42 -9.45 17.54 -12.76
C VAL A 42 -9.54 16.50 -11.64
N LYS A 43 -10.76 16.19 -11.16
CA LYS A 43 -10.96 15.16 -10.11
C LYS A 43 -10.60 13.78 -10.63
N ILE A 44 -11.02 13.44 -11.86
CA ILE A 44 -10.70 12.16 -12.49
C ILE A 44 -9.19 11.98 -12.64
N PHE A 45 -8.50 13.00 -13.13
CA PHE A 45 -7.05 12.95 -13.31
C PHE A 45 -6.31 12.87 -11.97
N GLY A 46 -6.76 13.62 -10.96
CA GLY A 46 -6.24 13.54 -9.60
C GLY A 46 -6.40 12.16 -8.98
N ASP A 47 -7.56 11.54 -9.16
CA ASP A 47 -7.85 10.19 -8.67
C ASP A 47 -6.96 9.13 -9.33
N ILE A 48 -6.78 9.20 -10.66
CA ILE A 48 -5.86 8.32 -11.40
C ILE A 48 -4.42 8.44 -10.87
N ILE A 49 -3.93 9.67 -10.66
CA ILE A 49 -2.60 9.91 -10.09
C ILE A 49 -2.50 9.30 -8.69
N ALA A 50 -3.54 9.44 -7.86
CA ALA A 50 -3.57 8.87 -6.53
C ALA A 50 -3.51 7.33 -6.58
N ILE A 51 -4.30 6.69 -7.45
CA ILE A 51 -4.27 5.23 -7.66
C ILE A 51 -2.88 4.74 -8.09
N ILE A 52 -2.23 5.43 -9.03
CA ILE A 52 -0.87 5.10 -9.48
C ILE A 52 0.11 5.21 -8.31
N THR A 53 0.02 6.29 -7.55
CA THR A 53 0.88 6.54 -6.38
C THR A 53 0.72 5.46 -5.32
N LEU A 54 -0.52 5.07 -5.01
CA LEU A 54 -0.80 3.99 -4.05
C LEU A 54 -0.30 2.65 -4.57
N THR A 55 -0.41 2.37 -5.86
CA THR A 55 0.12 1.14 -6.47
C THR A 55 1.64 1.06 -6.33
N VAL A 56 2.36 2.17 -6.56
CA VAL A 56 3.80 2.24 -6.32
C VAL A 56 4.11 2.01 -4.83
N ALA A 57 3.35 2.62 -3.92
CA ALA A 57 3.51 2.43 -2.48
C ALA A 57 3.31 0.97 -2.06
N ILE A 58 2.29 0.29 -2.58
CA ILE A 58 2.04 -1.15 -2.36
C ILE A 58 3.26 -1.97 -2.74
N ILE A 59 3.83 -1.74 -3.94
CA ILE A 59 4.99 -2.48 -4.42
C ILE A 59 6.21 -2.24 -3.51
N ILE A 60 6.43 -1.00 -3.08
CA ILE A 60 7.54 -0.65 -2.18
C ILE A 60 7.38 -1.35 -0.82
N VAL A 61 6.19 -1.29 -0.23
CA VAL A 61 5.93 -1.91 1.08
C VAL A 61 6.03 -3.44 0.99
N ASP A 62 5.47 -4.06 -0.05
CA ASP A 62 5.59 -5.51 -0.29
C ASP A 62 7.06 -5.94 -0.41
N LYS A 63 7.88 -5.19 -1.17
CA LYS A 63 9.32 -5.45 -1.27
C LYS A 63 10.02 -5.35 0.09
N LYS A 64 9.68 -4.34 0.90
CA LYS A 64 10.24 -4.18 2.26
C LYS A 64 9.84 -5.34 3.19
N ILE A 65 8.59 -5.78 3.13
CA ILE A 65 8.11 -6.94 3.90
C ILE A 65 8.90 -8.19 3.50
N LYS A 66 9.01 -8.48 2.19
CA LYS A 66 9.76 -9.64 1.68
C LYS A 66 11.24 -9.61 2.09
N ALA A 67 11.87 -8.43 2.06
CA ALA A 67 13.25 -8.26 2.51
C ALA A 67 13.41 -8.57 4.01
N LYS A 68 12.51 -8.08 4.86
CA LYS A 68 12.53 -8.37 6.32
C LYS A 68 12.25 -9.84 6.63
N ILE A 69 11.34 -10.50 5.89
CA ILE A 69 11.12 -11.95 6.02
C ILE A 69 12.38 -12.72 5.69
N LYS A 70 13.08 -12.33 4.61
CA LYS A 70 14.34 -12.96 4.22
C LYS A 70 15.40 -12.81 5.32
N SER A 71 15.56 -11.62 5.89
CA SER A 71 16.52 -11.40 6.99
C SER A 71 16.21 -12.23 8.24
N LEU A 72 14.93 -12.51 8.53
CA LEU A 72 14.56 -13.39 9.64
C LEU A 72 14.89 -14.86 9.38
N ARG A 73 14.83 -15.30 8.11
CA ARG A 73 15.17 -16.67 7.73
C ARG A 73 16.68 -16.92 7.74
N ASP A 74 17.46 -15.89 7.48
CA ASP A 74 18.91 -15.95 7.42
C ASP A 74 19.58 -15.69 8.81
N LEU A 75 18.78 -15.44 9.85
CA LEU A 75 19.17 -15.29 11.27
C LEU A 75 19.00 -16.60 12.03
#